data_AF-A0A178AQA0-F1
#
_entry.id   AF-A0A178AQA0-F1
#
_cell.length_a   1.000
_cell.length_b   1.000
_cell.length_c   1.000
_cell.angle_alpha   90.00
_cell.angle_beta   90.00
_cell.angle_gamma   90.00
#
_symmetry.space_group_name_H-M   'P 1'
#
loop_
_entity.id
_entity.type
_entity.pdbx_description
1 polymer ?
#
loop_
_entity_poly.entity_id
_entity_poly.type
_entity_poly.pdbx_seq_one_letter_code
_entity_poly.pdbx_strand_id
1 'polypeptide(L)'
;MTYVSRISRVILVAHGLLNMAQGIYSLVSPEGYSAMTGDLFAGASDMALGSIGLGAIGVGWYELVFAYQNNHALILATIPMRLFFALVMWTWGNTGVIGYEVGVAIICGLALLG
;
A
#
# COMPACT_ATOMS: atom_id res chain seq x y z
N MET A 1 6.08 -24.88 -3.73
CA MET A 1 5.48 -23.79 -2.92
C MET A 1 5.94 -23.94 -1.49
N THR A 2 6.95 -23.18 -1.10
CA THR A 2 7.45 -23.09 0.27
C THR A 2 6.42 -22.39 1.18
N TYR A 3 6.47 -22.66 2.49
CA TYR A 3 5.60 -22.01 3.48
C TYR A 3 5.69 -20.47 3.46
N VAL A 4 6.87 -19.95 3.12
CA VAL A 4 7.16 -18.51 2.97
C VAL A 4 6.29 -17.89 1.87
N SER A 5 6.18 -18.53 0.70
CA SER A 5 5.35 -18.04 -0.42
C SER A 5 3.86 -17.96 -0.03
N ARG A 6 3.35 -18.92 0.73
CA ARG A 6 1.94 -18.90 1.21
C ARG A 6 1.69 -17.77 2.20
N ILE A 7 2.59 -17.57 3.16
CA ILE A 7 2.48 -16.50 4.15
C ILE A 7 2.57 -15.13 3.47
N SER A 8 3.51 -14.93 2.56
CA SER A 8 3.63 -13.68 1.80
C SER A 8 2.38 -13.39 0.96
N ARG A 9 1.75 -14.41 0.35
CA ARG A 9 0.47 -14.22 -0.37
C ARG A 9 -0.66 -13.77 0.55
N VAL A 10 -0.79 -14.38 1.73
CA VAL A 10 -1.81 -13.96 2.70
C VAL A 10 -1.59 -12.52 3.14
N ILE A 11 -0.33 -12.13 3.37
CA ILE A 11 0.01 -10.75 3.74
C ILE A 11 -0.29 -9.78 2.60
N LEU A 12 0.05 -10.13 1.36
CA LEU A 12 -0.27 -9.30 0.18
C LEU A 12 -1.78 -9.12 -0.02
N VAL A 13 -2.56 -10.18 0.18
CA VAL A 13 -4.02 -10.11 0.14
C VAL A 13 -4.55 -9.20 1.25
N ALA A 14 -4.08 -9.38 2.49
CA ALA A 14 -4.46 -8.54 3.61
C ALA A 14 -4.10 -7.07 3.36
N HIS A 15 -2.91 -6.81 2.81
CA HIS A 15 -2.45 -5.47 2.46
C HIS A 15 -3.33 -4.83 1.37
N GLY A 16 -3.66 -5.58 0.31
CA GLY A 16 -4.54 -5.09 -0.75
C GLY A 16 -5.94 -4.74 -0.23
N LEU A 17 -6.48 -5.54 0.70
CA LEU A 17 -7.75 -5.26 1.38
C LEU A 17 -7.68 -4.00 2.26
N LEU A 18 -6.58 -3.81 3.00
CA LEU A 18 -6.37 -2.60 3.81
C LEU A 18 -6.30 -1.35 2.94
N ASN A 19 -5.60 -1.41 1.80
CA ASN A 19 -5.52 -0.31 0.83
C ASN A 19 -6.89 0.04 0.25
N MET A 20 -7.72 -0.96 -0.06
CA MET A 20 -9.10 -0.72 -0.48
C MET A 20 -9.94 -0.09 0.62
N ALA A 21 -9.87 -0.61 1.84
CA ALA A 21 -10.64 -0.07 2.97
C ALA A 21 -10.25 1.37 3.27
N GLN A 22 -8.95 1.69 3.24
CA GLN A 22 -8.43 3.03 3.40
C GLN A 22 -8.91 3.97 2.30
N GLY A 23 -8.89 3.50 1.04
CA GLY A 23 -9.35 4.31 -0.07
C GLY A 23 -10.87 4.55 -0.08
N ILE A 24 -11.67 3.56 0.32
CA ILE A 24 -13.11 3.73 0.54
C ILE A 24 -13.36 4.73 1.68
N TYR A 25 -12.63 4.62 2.79
CA TYR A 25 -12.77 5.55 3.90
C TYR A 25 -12.43 6.99 3.50
N SER A 26 -11.37 7.18 2.71
CA SER A 26 -11.00 8.48 2.15
C SER A 26 -12.05 9.08 1.20
N LEU A 27 -12.92 8.25 0.60
CA LEU A 27 -14.02 8.71 -0.26
C LEU A 27 -15.30 9.01 0.52
N VAL A 28 -15.60 8.20 1.54
CA VAL A 28 -16.84 8.32 2.34
C VAL A 28 -16.71 9.38 3.43
N SER A 29 -15.52 9.55 4.01
CA SER A 29 -15.25 10.54 5.06
C SER A 29 -13.89 11.21 4.86
N PRO A 30 -13.76 12.14 3.90
CA PRO A 30 -12.52 12.86 3.62
C PRO A 30 -11.99 13.61 4.85
N GLU A 31 -12.87 14.27 5.62
CA GLU A 31 -12.51 14.97 6.84
C GLU A 31 -11.95 14.03 7.93
N GLY A 32 -12.58 12.87 8.11
CA GLY A 32 -12.11 11.85 9.06
C GLY A 32 -10.77 11.25 8.64
N TYR A 33 -10.58 11.02 7.34
CA TYR A 33 -9.32 10.54 6.78
C TYR A 33 -8.18 11.57 6.94
N SER A 34 -8.45 12.84 6.64
CA SER A 34 -7.54 13.97 6.90
C SER A 34 -7.14 14.04 8.38
N ALA A 35 -8.11 13.96 9.30
CA ALA A 35 -7.84 13.98 10.74
C ALA A 35 -6.99 12.80 11.22
N MET A 36 -7.19 11.59 10.67
CA MET A 36 -6.39 10.41 11.01
C MET A 36 -4.97 10.44 10.44
N THR A 37 -4.80 11.04 9.25
CA THR A 37 -3.51 11.11 8.56
C THR A 37 -2.67 12.33 8.99
N GLY A 38 -3.26 13.21 9.81
CA GLY A 38 -2.57 14.30 10.50
C GLY A 38 -2.10 15.40 9.55
N ASP A 39 -1.04 16.10 9.95
CA ASP A 39 -0.52 17.29 9.26
C ASP A 39 -0.14 17.04 7.79
N LEU A 40 0.06 15.78 7.37
CA LEU A 40 0.37 15.42 5.98
C LEU A 40 -0.71 15.84 4.98
N PHE A 41 -1.98 15.85 5.41
CA PHE A 41 -3.11 16.19 4.54
C PHE A 41 -3.97 17.32 5.12
N ALA A 42 -3.46 18.03 6.13
CA ALA A 42 -4.11 19.20 6.69
C ALA A 42 -4.27 20.28 5.60
N GLY A 43 -5.53 20.61 5.28
CA GLY A 43 -5.87 21.58 4.23
C GLY A 43 -5.90 21.03 2.81
N ALA A 44 -5.74 19.71 2.60
CA ALA A 44 -5.98 19.09 1.30
C ALA A 44 -7.47 19.18 0.93
N SER A 45 -7.77 19.44 -0.34
CA SER A 45 -9.15 19.49 -0.81
C SER A 45 -9.78 18.08 -0.82
N ASP A 46 -11.10 18.00 -0.64
CA ASP A 46 -11.84 16.73 -0.71
C ASP A 46 -11.60 15.99 -2.02
N MET A 47 -11.40 16.73 -3.12
CA MET A 47 -11.09 16.15 -4.43
C MET A 47 -9.69 15.52 -4.46
N ALA A 48 -8.71 16.12 -3.78
CA ALA A 48 -7.37 15.55 -3.66
C ALA A 48 -7.38 14.29 -2.79
N LEU A 49 -8.10 14.32 -1.66
CA LEU A 49 -8.29 13.16 -0.78
C LEU A 49 -9.02 12.03 -1.51
N GLY A 50 -10.10 12.34 -2.24
CA GLY A 50 -10.80 11.36 -3.06
C GLY A 50 -9.91 10.75 -4.15
N SER A 51 -9.04 11.54 -4.77
CA SER A 51 -8.07 11.03 -5.76
C SER A 51 -7.05 10.08 -5.13
N ILE A 52 -6.56 10.39 -3.93
CA ILE A 52 -5.69 9.51 -3.15
C ILE A 52 -6.43 8.21 -2.81
N GLY A 53 -7.69 8.30 -2.39
CA GLY A 53 -8.52 7.15 -2.06
C GLY A 53 -8.75 6.22 -3.25
N LEU A 54 -9.05 6.77 -4.43
CA LEU A 54 -9.15 6.00 -5.68
C LEU A 54 -7.83 5.33 -6.06
N GLY A 55 -6.70 6.04 -5.85
CA GLY A 55 -5.37 5.47 -6.03
C GLY A 55 -5.12 4.27 -5.11
N ALA A 56 -5.47 4.39 -3.82
CA ALA A 56 -5.33 3.32 -2.84
C ALA A 56 -6.20 2.10 -3.18
N ILE A 57 -7.45 2.31 -3.63
CA ILE A 57 -8.32 1.22 -4.10
C ILE A 57 -7.70 0.53 -5.32
N GLY A 58 -7.18 1.30 -6.29
CA GLY A 58 -6.54 0.76 -7.48
C GLY A 58 -5.32 -0.11 -7.13
N VAL A 59 -4.42 0.40 -6.28
CA VAL A 59 -3.26 -0.36 -5.80
C VAL A 59 -3.68 -1.64 -5.09
N GLY A 60 -4.65 -1.56 -4.18
CA GLY A 60 -5.16 -2.73 -3.48
C GLY A 60 -5.77 -3.78 -4.42
N TRP A 61 -6.45 -3.34 -5.48
CA TRP A 61 -7.01 -4.23 -6.49
C TRP A 61 -5.93 -4.96 -7.28
N TYR A 62 -4.91 -4.22 -7.74
CA TYR A 62 -3.78 -4.82 -8.44
C TYR A 62 -3.04 -5.84 -7.57
N GLU A 63 -2.81 -5.55 -6.29
CA GLU A 63 -2.16 -6.48 -5.35
C GLU A 63 -2.94 -7.77 -5.15
N LEU A 64 -4.27 -7.68 -5.05
CA LEU A 64 -5.16 -8.84 -4.99
C LEU A 64 -5.06 -9.70 -6.26
N VAL A 65 -5.08 -9.07 -7.43
CA VAL A 65 -4.95 -9.76 -8.72
C VAL A 65 -3.58 -10.43 -8.85
N PHE A 66 -2.50 -9.76 -8.45
CA PHE A 66 -1.14 -10.31 -8.52
C PHE A 66 -0.97 -11.48 -7.56
N ALA A 67 -1.50 -11.35 -6.34
CA ALA A 67 -1.50 -12.41 -5.35
C ALA A 67 -2.32 -13.62 -5.82
N TYR A 68 -3.45 -13.40 -6.50
CA TYR A 68 -4.28 -14.48 -7.03
C TYR A 68 -3.61 -15.21 -8.21
N GLN A 69 -3.10 -14.45 -9.19
CA GLN A 69 -2.44 -14.99 -10.39
C GLN A 69 -1.03 -15.55 -10.14
N ASN A 70 -0.48 -15.35 -8.94
CA ASN A 70 0.88 -15.73 -8.59
C ASN A 70 1.92 -15.16 -9.58
N ASN A 71 1.69 -13.93 -10.05
CA ASN A 71 2.51 -13.32 -11.08
C ASN A 71 3.73 -12.62 -10.44
N HIS A 72 4.83 -13.37 -10.35
CA HIS A 72 6.07 -12.90 -9.72
C HIS A 72 6.65 -11.64 -10.39
N ALA A 73 6.45 -11.46 -11.70
CA ALA A 73 6.92 -10.26 -12.40
C ALA A 73 6.23 -8.98 -11.90
N LEU A 74 4.93 -9.06 -11.61
CA LEU A 74 4.15 -7.92 -11.11
C LEU A 74 4.42 -7.66 -9.62
N ILE A 75 4.67 -8.70 -8.82
CA ILE A 75 5.11 -8.55 -7.43
C ILE A 75 6.50 -7.89 -7.37
N LEU A 76 7.41 -8.25 -8.28
CA LEU A 76 8.71 -7.59 -8.38
C LEU A 76 8.58 -6.11 -8.75
N ALA A 77 7.63 -5.75 -9.60
CA ALA A 77 7.40 -4.37 -10.02
C ALA A 77 6.88 -3.46 -8.89
N THR A 78 6.22 -4.00 -7.86
CA THR A 78 5.75 -3.19 -6.72
C THR A 78 6.86 -2.83 -5.75
N ILE A 79 7.94 -3.61 -5.66
CA ILE A 79 9.09 -3.35 -4.78
C ILE A 79 9.75 -1.98 -5.03
N PRO A 80 10.20 -1.63 -6.26
CA PRO A 80 10.82 -0.32 -6.51
C PRO A 80 9.85 0.84 -6.28
N MET A 81 8.55 0.66 -6.60
CA MET A 81 7.52 1.67 -6.32
C MET A 81 7.37 1.94 -4.81
N ARG A 82 7.34 0.89 -3.99
CA ARG A 82 7.26 1.00 -2.53
C ARG A 82 8.50 1.65 -1.92
N LEU A 83 9.69 1.29 -2.41
CA LEU A 83 10.94 1.93 -1.98
C LEU A 83 10.99 3.41 -2.38
N PHE A 84 10.51 3.74 -3.58
CA PHE A 84 10.40 5.13 -4.03
C PHE A 84 9.41 5.91 -3.16
N PHE A 85 8.25 5.34 -2.85
CA PHE A 85 7.29 5.95 -1.93
C PHE A 85 7.87 6.13 -0.52
N ALA A 86 8.57 5.13 0.01
CA ALA A 86 9.29 5.24 1.29
C ALA A 86 10.35 6.35 1.26
N LEU A 87 11.07 6.53 0.15
CA LEU A 87 12.01 7.62 -0.05
C LEU A 87 11.31 8.99 -0.02
N VAL A 88 10.16 9.13 -0.69
CA VAL A 88 9.36 10.35 -0.65
C VAL A 88 8.91 10.63 0.79
N MET A 89 8.38 9.63 1.49
CA MET A 89 7.94 9.77 2.88
C MET A 89 9.09 10.07 3.86
N TRP A 90 10.32 9.62 3.55
CA TRP A 90 11.53 10.04 4.27
C TRP A 90 11.75 11.54 4.16
N THR A 91 11.62 12.10 2.96
CA THR A 91 11.78 13.56 2.78
C THR A 91 10.70 14.36 3.52
N TRP A 92 9.57 13.74 3.83
CA TRP A 92 8.46 14.33 4.58
C TRP A 92 8.51 14.00 6.09
N GLY A 93 9.56 13.31 6.56
CA GLY A 93 9.79 13.04 7.98
C GLY A 93 8.89 11.99 8.62
N ASN A 94 8.11 11.24 7.85
CA ASN A 94 7.16 10.26 8.38
C ASN A 94 7.80 8.87 8.55
N THR A 95 8.53 8.68 9.64
CA THR A 95 9.28 7.46 9.95
C THR A 95 8.41 6.20 10.15
N GLY A 96 7.16 6.37 10.57
CA GLY A 96 6.22 5.25 10.74
C GLY A 96 5.84 4.61 9.41
N VAL A 97 5.56 5.41 8.39
CA VAL A 97 5.19 4.92 7.05
C VAL A 97 6.39 4.31 6.33
N ILE A 98 7.60 4.85 6.54
CA ILE A 98 8.84 4.28 5.99
C ILE A 98 9.04 2.83 6.48
N GLY A 99 8.89 2.60 7.79
CA GLY A 99 9.05 1.27 8.37
C GLY A 99 8.04 0.26 7.82
N TYR A 100 6.78 0.69 7.66
CA TYR A 100 5.73 -0.12 7.05
C TYR A 100 6.06 -0.50 5.61
N GLU A 101 6.42 0.47 4.78
CA GLU A 101 6.67 0.25 3.34
C GLU A 101 7.92 -0.60 3.09
N VAL A 102 8.99 -0.38 3.85
CA VAL A 102 10.19 -1.23 3.80
C VAL A 102 9.87 -2.65 4.27
N GLY A 103 9.07 -2.80 5.33
CA GLY A 103 8.63 -4.11 5.80
C GLY A 103 7.83 -4.88 4.74
N VAL A 104 6.89 -4.22 4.07
CA VAL A 104 6.10 -4.84 3.01
C VAL A 104 6.95 -5.14 1.77
N ALA A 105 7.90 -4.28 1.41
CA ALA A 105 8.85 -4.56 0.33
C ALA A 105 9.69 -5.82 0.59
N ILE A 106 10.13 -6.05 1.84
CA ILE A 106 10.83 -7.28 2.23
C ILE A 106 9.91 -8.50 2.08
N ILE A 107 8.65 -8.40 2.50
CA ILE A 107 7.67 -9.49 2.39
C ILE A 107 7.37 -9.82 0.92
N CYS A 108 7.26 -8.81 0.05
CA CYS A 108 7.18 -8.98 -1.40
C CYS A 108 8.42 -9.69 -1.95
N GLY A 109 9.62 -9.28 -1.54
CA GLY A 109 10.88 -9.92 -1.93
C GLY A 109 10.94 -11.39 -1.52
N LEU A 110 10.52 -11.71 -0.30
CA LEU A 110 10.40 -13.09 0.19
C LEU A 110 9.37 -13.91 -0.59
N ALA A 111 8.29 -13.28 -1.07
CA ALA A 111 7.28 -13.95 -1.90
C ALA A 111 7.86 -14.45 -3.23
N LEU A 112 8.88 -13.77 -3.76
CA LEU A 112 9.53 -14.10 -5.04
C LEU A 112 10.52 -15.27 -4.94
N LEU A 113 10.98 -15.61 -3.73
CA LEU A 113 11.99 -16.65 -3.48
C LEU A 113 11.39 -18.06 -3.33
N GLY A 114 10.07 -18.24 -3.45
CA GLY A 114 9.36 -19.51 -3.21
C GLY A 114 8.43 -19.97 -4.32
#